data_AF-A0A966GRQ2-F1
#
_entry.id   AF-A0A966GRQ2-F1
#
_cell.length_a   1.000
_cell.length_b   1.000
_cell.length_c   1.000
_cell.angle_alpha   90.00
_cell.angle_beta   90.00
_cell.angle_gamma   90.00
#
_symmetry.space_group_name_H-M   'P 1'
#
loop_
_entity.id
_entity.type
_entity.pdbx_description
1 polymer ?
#
loop_
_entity_poly.entity_id
_entity_poly.type
_entity_poly.pdbx_seq_one_letter_code
_entity_poly.pdbx_strand_id
1 'polypeptide(L)'
;MNGPEVLVPLTMFAGGFAMIFGIYYLKTRQNLAMIEKGMNPKEFANRPAPYKNLKWALLLIGAGVGLFLAYLLDNYVLYGAIRNNRYYDHDRNVPIYFALIAIGGGLGLFGSYKIEKKWWDENKNNK
;
A
#
# COMPACT_ATOMS: atom_id res chain seq x y z
N MET A 1 22.88 13.84 27.09
CA MET A 1 22.42 13.72 25.69
C MET A 1 23.16 12.51 25.12
N ASN A 2 22.46 11.39 24.97
CA ASN A 2 23.11 10.08 24.92
C ASN A 2 23.46 9.74 23.46
N GLY A 3 24.75 9.45 23.21
CA GLY A 3 25.25 9.05 21.88
C GLY A 3 24.53 7.89 21.16
N PRO A 4 23.89 6.91 21.85
CA PRO A 4 23.16 5.83 21.18
C PRO A 4 21.90 6.28 20.43
N GLU A 5 21.25 7.36 20.88
CA GLU A 5 19.96 7.82 20.34
C GLU A 5 20.09 8.40 18.92
N VAL A 6 21.28 8.90 18.57
CA VAL A 6 21.59 9.46 17.24
C VAL A 6 21.99 8.35 16.25
N LEU A 7 22.49 7.21 16.74
CA LEU A 7 22.92 6.09 15.89
C LEU A 7 21.74 5.38 15.21
N VAL A 8 20.59 5.30 15.90
CA VAL A 8 19.35 4.66 15.40
C VAL A 8 18.83 5.32 14.12
N PRO A 9 18.57 6.64 14.06
CA PRO A 9 18.12 7.27 12.82
C PRO A 9 19.20 7.20 11.74
N LEU A 10 20.48 7.39 12.09
CA LEU A 10 21.57 7.35 11.12
C LEU A 10 21.66 6.01 10.39
N THR A 11 21.63 4.90 11.14
CA THR A 11 21.68 3.55 10.58
C THR A 11 20.40 3.18 9.84
N MET A 12 19.24 3.63 10.31
CA MET A 12 17.97 3.43 9.61
C MET A 12 17.95 4.12 8.25
N PHE A 13 18.38 5.39 8.16
CA PHE A 13 18.46 6.11 6.89
C PHE A 13 19.54 5.53 5.99
N ALA A 14 20.75 5.29 6.50
CA ALA A 14 21.84 4.72 5.72
C ALA A 14 21.50 3.32 5.18
N GLY A 15 20.88 2.46 6.01
CA GLY A 15 20.41 1.14 5.61
C GLY A 15 19.30 1.21 4.57
N GLY A 16 18.36 2.14 4.72
CA GLY A 16 17.30 2.40 3.73
C GLY A 16 17.87 2.82 2.37
N PHE A 17 18.80 3.77 2.35
CA PHE A 17 19.49 4.19 1.13
C PHE A 17 20.29 3.05 0.50
N ALA A 18 21.03 2.28 1.30
CA ALA A 18 21.79 1.13 0.83
C ALA A 18 20.88 0.05 0.22
N MET A 19 19.70 -0.20 0.80
CA MET A 19 18.71 -1.14 0.25
C MET A 19 18.17 -0.66 -1.10
N ILE A 20 17.74 0.60 -1.20
CA ILE A 20 17.22 1.17 -2.45
C ILE A 20 18.30 1.10 -3.55
N PHE A 21 19.53 1.51 -3.22
CA PHE A 21 20.67 1.41 -4.11
C PHE A 21 20.94 -0.04 -4.53
N GLY A 22 20.94 -0.98 -3.59
CA GLY A 22 21.15 -2.40 -3.85
C GLY A 22 20.13 -2.99 -4.82
N ILE A 23 18.84 -2.67 -4.64
CA ILE A 23 17.77 -3.11 -5.54
C ILE A 23 17.99 -2.57 -6.96
N TYR A 24 18.30 -1.27 -7.10
CA TYR A 24 18.56 -0.66 -8.41
C TYR A 24 19.82 -1.20 -9.09
N TYR A 25 20.88 -1.41 -8.32
CA TYR A 25 22.13 -1.96 -8.80
C TYR A 25 21.95 -3.39 -9.33
N LEU A 26 21.30 -4.25 -8.55
CA LEU A 26 21.01 -5.63 -8.95
C LEU A 26 20.10 -5.68 -10.18
N LYS A 27 19.06 -4.83 -10.23
CA LYS A 27 18.16 -4.75 -11.38
C LYS A 27 18.88 -4.33 -12.67
N THR A 28 19.81 -3.38 -12.56
CA THR A 28 20.63 -2.94 -13.70
C THR A 28 21.56 -4.06 -14.18
N ARG A 29 22.20 -4.78 -13.26
CA ARG A 29 23.03 -5.95 -13.60
C ARG A 29 22.22 -7.08 -14.24
N GLN A 30 21.01 -7.35 -13.75
CA GLN A 30 20.11 -8.33 -14.35
C GLN A 30 19.74 -7.92 -15.79
N ASN A 31 19.46 -6.63 -16.03
CA ASN A 31 19.15 -6.13 -17.36
C ASN A 31 20.33 -6.29 -18.33
N LEU A 32 21.57 -6.02 -17.88
CA LEU A 32 22.79 -6.24 -18.67
C LEU A 32 22.96 -7.72 -19.03
N ALA A 33 22.83 -8.61 -18.05
CA ALA A 33 22.95 -10.05 -18.27
C ALA A 33 21.86 -10.62 -19.20
N MET A 34 20.67 -10.02 -19.23
CA MET A 34 19.62 -10.38 -20.19
C MET A 34 19.99 -9.96 -21.62
N ILE A 35 20.53 -8.75 -21.80
CA ILE A 35 21.00 -8.25 -23.11
C ILE A 35 22.14 -9.13 -23.64
N GLU A 36 23.10 -9.49 -22.78
CA GLU A 36 24.22 -10.37 -23.14
C GLU A 36 23.76 -11.77 -23.59
N LYS A 37 22.63 -12.25 -23.06
CA LYS A 37 21.99 -13.51 -23.46
C LYS A 37 21.06 -13.37 -24.68
N GLY A 38 21.03 -12.21 -25.33
CA GLY A 38 20.19 -11.93 -26.50
C GLY A 38 18.72 -11.68 -26.17
N MET A 39 18.36 -11.49 -24.91
CA MET A 39 17.00 -11.22 -24.46
C MET A 39 16.80 -9.72 -24.29
N ASN A 40 15.73 -9.15 -24.86
CA ASN A 40 15.44 -7.73 -24.73
C ASN A 40 14.72 -7.43 -23.40
N PRO A 41 15.35 -6.74 -22.43
CA PRO A 41 14.72 -6.43 -21.13
C PRO A 41 13.46 -5.57 -21.28
N LYS A 42 13.38 -4.81 -22.38
CA LYS A 42 12.26 -3.91 -22.65
C LYS A 42 10.99 -4.64 -23.12
N GLU A 43 11.07 -5.89 -23.58
CA GLU A 43 9.87 -6.69 -23.87
C GLU A 43 9.02 -6.93 -22.62
N PHE A 44 9.65 -7.09 -21.45
CA PHE A 44 8.96 -7.22 -20.16
C PHE A 44 8.55 -5.87 -19.55
N ALA A 45 9.26 -4.79 -19.88
CA ALA A 45 8.99 -3.44 -19.36
C ALA A 45 7.88 -2.70 -20.12
N ASN A 46 7.76 -2.94 -21.43
CA ASN A 46 6.86 -2.22 -22.34
C ASN A 46 5.46 -2.84 -22.46
N ARG A 47 5.01 -3.66 -21.51
CA ARG A 47 3.56 -3.81 -21.35
C ARG A 47 3.06 -2.54 -20.69
N PRO A 48 2.40 -1.61 -21.42
CA PRO A 48 1.61 -0.60 -20.73
C PRO A 48 0.69 -1.40 -19.82
N ALA A 49 0.89 -1.25 -18.52
CA ALA A 49 -0.04 -1.77 -17.54
C ALA A 49 -0.81 -0.54 -17.05
N PRO A 50 -1.82 -0.04 -17.80
CA PRO A 50 -2.74 0.99 -17.31
C PRO A 50 -3.28 0.67 -15.90
N TYR A 51 -3.29 -0.62 -15.57
CA TYR A 51 -3.80 -1.19 -14.33
C TYR A 51 -2.90 -0.99 -13.10
N LYS A 52 -1.63 -0.60 -13.25
CA LYS A 52 -0.77 -0.30 -12.08
C LYS A 52 -1.29 0.92 -11.31
N ASN A 53 -1.70 1.96 -12.05
CA ASN A 53 -2.27 3.17 -11.45
C ASN A 53 -3.64 2.88 -10.84
N LEU A 54 -4.41 1.97 -11.45
CA LEU A 54 -5.72 1.56 -10.93
C LEU A 54 -5.62 0.85 -9.57
N LYS A 55 -4.61 -0.02 -9.37
CA LYS A 55 -4.36 -0.68 -8.09
C LYS A 55 -4.11 0.32 -6.96
N TRP A 56 -3.24 1.30 -7.19
CA TRP A 56 -2.94 2.34 -6.21
C TRP A 56 -4.12 3.29 -5.99
N ALA A 57 -4.85 3.65 -7.05
CA ALA A 57 -6.04 4.48 -6.93
C ALA A 57 -7.11 3.81 -6.07
N LEU A 58 -7.44 2.54 -6.34
CA LEU A 58 -8.46 1.82 -5.56
C LEU A 58 -8.02 1.52 -4.13
N LEU A 59 -6.72 1.28 -3.90
CA LEU A 59 -6.17 1.16 -2.55
C LEU A 59 -6.36 2.46 -1.76
N LEU A 60 -5.97 3.60 -2.33
CA LEU A 60 -6.07 4.90 -1.67
C LEU A 60 -7.53 5.31 -1.44
N ILE A 61 -8.41 5.06 -2.41
CA ILE A 61 -9.86 5.30 -2.26
C ILE A 61 -10.41 4.40 -1.15
N GLY A 62 -10.10 3.11 -1.16
CA GLY A 62 -10.56 2.17 -0.14
C GLY A 62 -10.06 2.53 1.26
N ALA A 63 -8.78 2.87 1.40
CA ALA A 63 -8.19 3.31 2.66
C ALA A 63 -8.82 4.63 3.15
N GLY A 64 -9.04 5.60 2.27
CA GLY A 64 -9.69 6.87 2.59
C GLY A 64 -11.14 6.70 3.05
N VAL A 65 -11.93 5.87 2.35
CA VAL A 65 -13.30 5.54 2.75
C VAL A 65 -13.31 4.78 4.08
N GLY A 66 -12.37 3.85 4.29
CA GLY A 66 -12.20 3.15 5.55
C GLY A 66 -11.93 4.10 6.72
N LEU A 67 -10.97 5.03 6.55
CA LEU A 67 -10.65 6.03 7.56
C LEU A 67 -11.83 6.96 7.85
N PHE A 68 -12.53 7.40 6.81
CA PHE A 68 -13.72 8.24 6.93
C PHE A 68 -14.85 7.55 7.69
N LEU A 69 -15.09 6.26 7.41
CA LEU A 69 -16.03 5.45 8.17
C LEU A 69 -15.57 5.26 9.62
N ALA A 70 -14.29 5.03 9.88
CA ALA A 70 -13.75 4.94 11.24
C ALA A 70 -14.03 6.23 12.03
N TYR A 71 -13.78 7.39 11.42
CA TYR A 71 -14.08 8.68 12.02
C TYR A 71 -15.58 8.87 12.31
N LEU A 72 -16.46 8.48 11.37
CA LEU A 72 -17.91 8.52 11.57
C LEU A 72 -18.35 7.59 12.71
N LEU A 73 -17.84 6.37 12.78
CA LEU A 73 -18.16 5.41 13.84
C LEU A 73 -17.71 5.92 15.21
N ASP A 74 -16.52 6.50 15.29
CA ASP A 74 -15.97 7.09 16.50
C ASP A 74 -16.83 8.25 17.01
N ASN A 75 -17.23 9.16 16.12
CA ASN A 75 -17.99 10.36 16.48
C ASN A 75 -19.50 10.15 16.67
N TYR A 76 -20.12 9.20 15.97
CA TYR A 76 -21.59 9.02 16.01
C TYR A 76 -22.03 7.80 16.83
N VAL A 77 -21.34 6.67 16.73
CA VAL A 77 -21.75 5.41 17.36
C VAL A 77 -21.14 5.28 18.76
N LEU A 78 -19.84 5.56 18.85
CA LEU A 78 -19.11 5.45 20.11
C LEU A 78 -19.50 6.60 21.04
N TYR A 79 -19.55 7.84 20.58
CA TYR A 79 -19.98 9.00 21.39
C TYR A 79 -21.33 8.83 22.12
N GLY A 80 -22.28 8.06 21.56
CA GLY A 80 -23.59 7.77 22.17
C GLY A 80 -23.63 6.56 23.12
N ALA A 81 -22.93 5.47 22.80
CA ALA A 81 -22.92 4.24 23.60
C ALA A 81 -22.06 4.35 24.88
N ILE A 82 -21.12 5.29 24.88
CA ILE A 82 -20.03 5.49 25.84
C ILE A 82 -20.37 6.59 26.87
N ARG A 83 -21.63 7.01 26.99
CA ARG A 83 -22.03 7.92 28.08
C ARG A 83 -22.18 7.21 29.44
N ASN A 84 -22.34 5.88 29.45
CA ASN A 84 -22.72 5.11 30.64
C ASN A 84 -21.55 4.49 31.42
N ASN A 85 -20.32 4.52 30.92
CA ASN A 85 -19.17 3.95 31.62
C ASN A 85 -18.15 5.05 31.92
N ARG A 86 -17.83 5.31 33.19
CA ARG A 86 -16.95 6.43 33.59
C ARG A 86 -15.47 6.09 33.43
N TYR A 87 -15.06 5.64 32.24
CA TYR A 87 -13.67 5.32 31.95
C TYR A 87 -13.41 5.37 30.43
N TYR A 88 -13.56 6.56 29.84
CA TYR A 88 -13.30 6.79 28.42
C TYR A 88 -12.17 7.79 28.24
N ASP A 89 -10.96 7.25 28.24
CA ASP A 89 -9.81 7.90 27.60
C ASP A 89 -10.14 8.03 26.11
N HIS A 90 -10.30 9.26 25.63
CA HIS A 90 -10.45 9.58 24.20
C HIS A 90 -9.30 9.02 23.33
N ASP A 91 -8.18 8.66 23.95
CA ASP A 91 -6.96 8.22 23.27
C ASP A 91 -6.94 6.72 22.89
N ARG A 92 -8.00 5.93 23.15
CA ARG A 92 -7.98 4.46 22.97
C ARG A 92 -8.66 3.90 21.72
N ASN A 93 -9.33 4.71 20.90
CA ASN A 93 -9.98 4.20 19.68
C ASN A 93 -9.06 4.04 18.47
N VAL A 94 -7.76 4.19 18.67
CA VAL A 94 -6.68 3.93 17.71
C VAL A 94 -6.84 2.59 16.94
N PRO A 95 -7.25 1.46 17.57
CA PRO A 95 -7.42 0.19 16.86
C PRO A 95 -8.49 0.23 15.77
N ILE A 96 -9.54 1.06 15.92
CA ILE A 96 -10.64 1.15 14.96
C ILE A 96 -10.17 1.79 13.66
N TYR A 97 -9.37 2.86 13.77
CA TYR A 97 -8.76 3.52 12.61
C TYR A 97 -7.83 2.56 11.85
N PHE A 98 -6.97 1.82 12.57
CA PHE A 98 -6.07 0.83 11.95
C PHE A 98 -6.83 -0.35 11.33
N ALA A 99 -7.90 -0.82 11.96
CA ALA A 99 -8.71 -1.90 11.41
C ALA A 99 -9.46 -1.45 10.15
N LEU A 100 -10.15 -0.30 10.18
CA LEU A 100 -10.96 0.14 9.05
C LEU A 100 -10.12 0.63 7.87
N ILE A 101 -8.95 1.24 8.09
CA ILE A 101 -8.05 1.58 6.97
C ILE A 101 -7.53 0.31 6.28
N ALA A 102 -7.20 -0.74 7.04
CA ALA A 102 -6.75 -2.02 6.51
C ALA A 102 -7.87 -2.76 5.77
N ILE A 103 -9.08 -2.79 6.34
CA ILE A 103 -10.27 -3.39 5.71
C ILE A 103 -10.67 -2.62 4.45
N GLY A 104 -10.77 -1.29 4.54
CA GLY A 104 -11.12 -0.42 3.41
C GLY A 104 -10.09 -0.51 2.28
N GLY A 105 -8.80 -0.42 2.61
CA GLY A 105 -7.71 -0.59 1.65
C GLY A 105 -7.69 -1.99 1.02
N GLY A 106 -7.97 -3.04 1.82
CA GLY A 106 -8.07 -4.42 1.35
C GLY A 106 -9.23 -4.64 0.40
N LEU A 107 -10.41 -4.09 0.70
CA LEU A 107 -11.58 -4.13 -0.20
C LEU A 107 -11.33 -3.34 -1.48
N GLY A 108 -10.64 -2.20 -1.39
CA GLY A 108 -10.19 -1.44 -2.54
C GLY A 108 -9.30 -2.28 -3.47
N LEU A 109 -8.30 -2.97 -2.92
CA LEU A 109 -7.45 -3.88 -3.71
C LEU A 109 -8.23 -5.05 -4.31
N PHE A 110 -9.17 -5.64 -3.56
CA PHE A 110 -10.03 -6.71 -4.08
C PHE A 110 -10.88 -6.23 -5.27
N GLY A 111 -11.43 -5.02 -5.19
CA GLY A 111 -12.12 -4.37 -6.29
C GLY A 111 -11.22 -4.21 -7.52
N SER A 112 -9.96 -3.81 -7.32
CA SER A 112 -8.99 -3.66 -8.41
C SER A 112 -8.72 -4.99 -9.11
N TYR A 113 -8.60 -6.09 -8.35
CA TYR A 113 -8.41 -7.41 -8.93
C TYR A 113 -9.62 -7.85 -9.77
N LYS A 114 -10.84 -7.60 -9.28
CA LYS A 114 -12.07 -7.98 -10.00
C LYS A 114 -12.22 -7.20 -11.31
N ILE A 115 -11.90 -5.90 -11.31
CA ILE A 115 -11.92 -5.06 -12.52
C ILE A 115 -10.84 -5.54 -13.51
N GLU A 116 -9.62 -5.83 -13.02
CA GLU A 116 -8.52 -6.34 -13.84
C GLU A 116 -8.87 -7.69 -14.48
N LYS A 117 -9.46 -8.61 -13.70
CA LYS A 117 -9.91 -9.91 -14.20
C LYS A 117 -10.98 -9.77 -15.28
N LYS A 118 -11.99 -8.92 -15.06
CA LYS A 118 -13.06 -8.68 -16.02
C LYS A 118 -12.52 -8.16 -17.35
N TRP A 119 -11.62 -7.17 -17.30
CA TRP A 119 -11.01 -6.59 -18.50
C TRP A 119 -10.18 -7.63 -19.26
N TRP A 120 -9.44 -8.49 -18.55
CA TRP A 120 -8.67 -9.57 -19.17
C TRP A 120 -9.56 -10.60 -19.87
N ASP A 121 -10.65 -11.02 -19.23
CA ASP A 121 -11.59 -12.00 -19.79
C ASP A 121 -12.30 -11.45 -21.04
N GLU A 122 -12.68 -10.17 -21.06
CA GLU A 122 -13.27 -9.50 -22.22
C GLU A 122 -12.31 -9.40 -23.42
N ASN A 123 -11.02 -9.10 -23.17
CA ASN A 123 -10.03 -9.01 -24.24
C ASN A 123 -9.57 -10.38 -24.75
N LYS A 124 -9.67 -11.43 -23.94
CA LYS A 124 -9.36 -12.81 -24.35
C LYS A 124 -10.43 -13.37 -25.30
N ASN A 125 -11.69 -12.98 -25.13
CA ASN A 125 -12.80 -13.42 -26.00
C ASN A 125 -12.86 -12.65 -27.34
N ASN A 126 -12.16 -11.53 -27.46
CA ASN A 126 -12.06 -10.72 -28.69
C ASN A 126 -10.80 -11.04 -29.53
N LYS A 127 -10.09 -12.13 -29.23
CA LYS A 127 -9.01 -12.71 -30.03
C LYS A 127 -9.38 -14.10 -30.48
#